data_AF-A0A498MKF4-F1
#
_entry.id   AF-A0A498MKF4-F1
#
_cell.length_a   1.000
_cell.length_b   1.000
_cell.length_c   1.000
_cell.angle_alpha   90.00
_cell.angle_beta   90.00
_cell.angle_gamma   90.00
#
_symmetry.space_group_name_H-M   'P 1'
#
loop_
_entity.id
_entity.type
_entity.pdbx_description
1 polymer ?
#
loop_
_entity_poly.entity_id
_entity_poly.type
_entity_poly.pdbx_seq_one_letter_code
_entity_poly.pdbx_strand_id
1 'polypeptide(L)'
;MATLQVYQAKALKELHKGSPDQAVLQELRAATDFALRATKVTARSLGQVMSTLVVQEHHLWLNLAQMADVEKTRFLNAPVSQATLSRTLLSSSQQSRSRLRRSVTSCPGA
;
A
#
# COMPACT_ATOMS: atom_id res chain seq x y z
N MET A 1 -14.75 7.79 -15.22
CA MET A 1 -13.90 6.82 -15.95
C MET A 1 -14.72 5.99 -16.94
N ALA A 2 -15.81 5.32 -16.53
CA ALA A 2 -16.61 4.48 -17.43
C ALA A 2 -17.10 5.20 -18.70
N THR A 3 -17.58 6.44 -18.58
CA THR A 3 -18.03 7.26 -19.71
C THR A 3 -16.90 7.57 -20.71
N LEU A 4 -15.70 7.84 -20.19
CA LEU A 4 -14.51 8.14 -20.99
C LEU A 4 -13.98 6.89 -21.72
N GLN A 5 -14.02 5.73 -21.06
CA GLN A 5 -13.67 4.44 -21.65
C GLN A 5 -14.63 4.05 -22.78
N VAL A 6 -15.93 4.29 -22.60
CA VAL A 6 -16.94 4.07 -23.65
C VAL A 6 -16.71 4.99 -24.84
N TYR A 7 -16.37 6.26 -24.61
CA TYR A 7 -16.02 7.20 -25.67
C TYR A 7 -14.76 6.77 -26.42
N GLN A 8 -13.68 6.41 -25.71
CA GLN A 8 -12.44 5.89 -26.33
C GLN A 8 -12.69 4.63 -27.16
N ALA A 9 -13.49 3.69 -26.66
CA ALA A 9 -13.84 2.47 -27.38
C ALA A 9 -14.62 2.75 -28.67
N LYS A 10 -15.55 3.72 -28.64
CA LYS A 10 -16.28 4.17 -29.84
C LYS A 10 -15.34 4.84 -30.84
N ALA A 11 -14.49 5.76 -30.39
CA ALA A 11 -13.53 6.45 -31.26
C ALA A 11 -12.54 5.47 -31.92
N LEU A 12 -12.05 4.47 -31.17
CA LEU A 12 -11.19 3.40 -31.70
C LEU A 12 -11.93 2.50 -32.71
N LYS A 13 -13.21 2.22 -32.49
CA LYS A 13 -14.04 1.45 -33.43
C LYS A 13 -14.24 2.19 -34.75
N GLU A 14 -14.44 3.51 -34.72
CA GLU A 14 -14.56 4.32 -35.93
C GLU A 14 -13.22 4.46 -36.65
N LEU A 15 -12.12 4.59 -35.90
CA LEU A 15 -10.75 4.60 -36.43
C LEU A 15 -10.40 3.32 -37.20
N HIS A 16 -10.89 2.16 -36.74
CA HIS A 16 -10.63 0.88 -37.41
C HIS A 16 -11.34 0.76 -38.78
N LYS A 17 -12.42 1.53 -39.01
CA LYS A 17 -13.26 1.42 -40.20
C LYS A 17 -12.81 2.31 -41.37
N GLY A 18 -11.87 3.23 -41.18
CA GLY A 18 -11.48 4.19 -42.22
C GLY A 18 -10.21 4.97 -41.89
N SER A 19 -9.80 5.89 -42.77
CA SER A 19 -8.66 6.77 -42.52
C SER A 19 -8.94 7.70 -41.33
N PRO A 20 -8.02 7.83 -40.36
CA PRO A 20 -8.20 8.71 -39.21
C PRO A 20 -8.40 10.16 -39.61
N ASP A 21 -9.43 10.81 -39.08
CA ASP A 21 -9.42 12.26 -38.97
C ASP A 21 -8.42 12.66 -37.86
N GLN A 22 -7.57 13.64 -38.16
CA GLN A 22 -6.52 14.08 -37.24
C GLN A 22 -7.10 14.67 -35.96
N ALA A 23 -8.29 15.27 -36.03
CA ALA A 23 -9.02 15.76 -34.87
C ALA A 23 -9.38 14.62 -33.90
N VAL A 24 -9.87 13.49 -34.41
CA VAL A 24 -10.26 12.32 -33.61
C VAL A 24 -9.05 11.68 -32.93
N LEU A 25 -7.91 11.62 -33.60
CA LEU A 25 -6.66 11.14 -32.98
C LEU A 25 -6.19 12.04 -31.84
N GLN A 26 -6.34 13.36 -32.00
CA GLN A 26 -5.97 14.32 -30.96
C GLN A 26 -6.89 14.22 -29.74
N GLU A 27 -8.20 14.06 -29.95
CA GLU A 27 -9.17 13.81 -28.88
C GLU A 27 -8.90 12.48 -28.16
N LEU A 28 -8.57 11.42 -28.91
CA LEU A 28 -8.24 10.12 -28.32
C LEU A 28 -6.97 10.20 -27.46
N ARG A 29 -5.95 10.93 -27.91
CA ARG A 29 -4.73 11.18 -27.12
C ARG A 29 -5.06 11.95 -25.83
N ALA A 30 -5.83 13.04 -25.92
CA ALA A 30 -6.23 13.83 -24.77
C ALA A 30 -7.05 13.01 -23.75
N ALA A 31 -8.00 12.20 -24.23
CA ALA A 31 -8.78 11.29 -23.38
C ALA A 31 -7.88 10.26 -22.70
N THR A 32 -6.90 9.71 -23.42
CA THR A 32 -5.95 8.73 -22.86
C THR A 32 -5.05 9.36 -21.80
N ASP A 33 -4.50 10.54 -22.06
CA ASP A 33 -3.69 11.27 -21.09
C ASP A 33 -4.49 11.60 -19.82
N PHE A 34 -5.75 11.99 -19.99
CA PHE A 34 -6.65 12.22 -18.85
C PHE A 34 -6.88 10.94 -18.04
N ALA A 35 -7.18 9.82 -18.71
CA ALA A 35 -7.39 8.53 -18.05
C ALA A 35 -6.14 8.07 -17.28
N LEU A 36 -4.96 8.23 -17.86
CA LEU A 36 -3.69 7.89 -17.23
C LEU A 36 -3.41 8.77 -16.00
N ARG A 37 -3.62 10.08 -16.10
CA ARG A 37 -3.48 11.00 -14.96
C ARG A 37 -4.45 10.67 -13.84
N ALA A 38 -5.71 10.42 -14.16
CA ALA A 38 -6.71 10.00 -13.19
C ALA A 38 -6.29 8.71 -12.48
N THR A 39 -5.85 7.70 -13.24
CA THR A 39 -5.40 6.41 -12.69
C THR A 39 -4.17 6.57 -11.80
N LYS A 40 -3.21 7.41 -12.19
CA LYS A 40 -2.03 7.72 -11.36
C LYS A 40 -2.42 8.33 -10.02
N VAL A 41 -3.36 9.28 -10.02
CA VAL A 41 -3.87 9.89 -8.77
C VAL A 41 -4.58 8.85 -7.92
N THR A 42 -5.42 8.01 -8.51
CA THR A 42 -6.08 6.91 -7.80
C THR A 42 -5.08 5.95 -7.17
N ALA A 43 -4.09 5.47 -7.93
CA ALA A 43 -3.04 4.59 -7.41
C ALA A 43 -2.26 5.22 -6.26
N ARG A 44 -1.94 6.52 -6.36
CA ARG A 44 -1.28 7.26 -5.28
C ARG A 44 -2.15 7.34 -4.02
N SER A 45 -3.42 7.70 -4.18
CA SER A 45 -4.36 7.80 -3.05
C SER A 45 -4.56 6.44 -2.37
N LEU A 46 -4.65 5.36 -3.16
CA LEU A 46 -4.76 4.01 -2.65
C LEU A 46 -3.49 3.61 -1.88
N GLY A 47 -2.30 3.93 -2.41
CA GLY A 47 -1.03 3.72 -1.72
C GLY A 47 -0.96 4.44 -0.37
N GLN A 48 -1.46 5.67 -0.30
CA GLN A 48 -1.54 6.42 0.96
C GLN A 48 -2.48 5.75 1.96
N VAL A 49 -3.69 5.36 1.51
CA VAL A 49 -4.66 4.67 2.36
C VAL A 49 -4.10 3.35 2.88
N MET A 50 -3.48 2.54 2.03
CA MET A 50 -2.85 1.28 2.44
C MET A 50 -1.74 1.51 3.46
N SER A 51 -0.90 2.54 3.26
CA SER A 51 0.13 2.91 4.23
C SER A 51 -0.48 3.29 5.58
N THR A 52 -1.58 4.05 5.60
CA THR A 52 -2.26 4.41 6.86
C THR A 52 -2.90 3.20 7.54
N LEU A 53 -3.45 2.26 6.78
CA LEU A 53 -4.06 1.05 7.31
C LEU A 53 -3.01 0.17 7.99
N VAL A 54 -1.85 -0.04 7.36
CA VAL A 54 -0.74 -0.81 7.96
C VAL A 54 -0.28 -0.19 9.28
N VAL A 55 -0.18 1.15 9.36
CA VAL A 55 0.18 1.84 10.60
C VAL A 55 -0.90 1.64 11.67
N GLN A 56 -2.18 1.73 11.31
CA GLN A 56 -3.30 1.50 12.23
C GLN A 56 -3.33 0.06 12.75
N GLU A 57 -3.18 -0.94 11.89
CA GLU A 57 -3.10 -2.35 12.28
C GLU A 57 -1.92 -2.62 13.20
N HIS A 58 -0.77 -2.01 12.90
CA HIS A 58 0.42 -2.13 13.73
C HIS A 58 0.22 -1.49 15.12
N HIS A 59 -0.43 -0.32 15.17
CA HIS A 59 -0.80 0.33 16.44
C HIS A 59 -1.77 -0.52 17.26
N LEU A 60 -2.77 -1.12 16.61
CA LEU A 60 -3.72 -2.03 17.25
C LEU A 60 -3.01 -3.25 17.83
N TRP A 61 -2.11 -3.87 17.06
CA TRP A 61 -1.34 -5.04 17.51
C TRP A 61 -0.46 -4.71 18.70
N LEU A 62 0.27 -3.58 18.67
CA LEU A 62 1.10 -3.13 19.79
C LEU A 62 0.29 -2.84 21.05
N ASN A 63 -0.92 -2.31 20.90
CA ASN A 63 -1.83 -2.10 22.03
C ASN A 63 -2.31 -3.41 22.65
N LEU A 64 -2.67 -4.40 21.83
CA LEU A 64 -3.09 -5.72 22.31
C LEU A 64 -1.94 -6.51 22.95
N ALA A 65 -0.70 -6.30 22.50
CA ALA A 65 0.49 -6.94 23.04
C ALA A 65 0.91 -6.43 24.44
N GLN A 66 0.17 -5.49 25.04
CA GLN A 66 0.47 -4.86 26.34
C GLN A 66 1.93 -4.36 26.47
N MET A 67 2.53 -3.91 25.36
CA MET A 67 3.89 -3.38 25.37
C MET A 67 3.96 -2.03 26.11
N ALA A 68 5.11 -1.75 26.74
CA ALA A 68 5.35 -0.45 27.37
C ALA A 68 5.38 0.67 26.32
N ASP A 69 4.82 1.84 26.64
CA ASP A 69 4.62 2.96 25.69
C ASP A 69 5.94 3.45 25.04
N VAL A 70 7.05 3.34 25.77
CA VAL A 70 8.39 3.68 25.29
C VAL A 70 8.84 2.76 24.15
N GLU A 71 8.45 1.49 24.17
CA GLU A 71 8.74 0.56 23.07
C GLU A 71 7.78 0.76 21.90
N LYS A 72 6.49 1.03 22.17
CA LYS A 72 5.49 1.31 21.13
C LYS A 72 5.88 2.47 20.23
N THR A 73 6.32 3.59 20.81
CA THR A 73 6.76 4.76 20.06
C THR A 73 7.98 4.47 19.18
N ARG A 74 8.89 3.61 19.60
CA ARG A 74 10.05 3.18 18.79
C ARG A 74 9.62 2.36 17.57
N PHE A 75 8.60 1.53 17.71
CA PHE A 75 8.07 0.69 16.63
C PHE A 75 7.16 1.46 15.66
N LEU A 76 6.39 2.44 16.13
CA LEU A 76 5.52 3.28 15.30
C LEU A 76 6.30 4.28 14.44
N ASN A 77 7.44 4.78 14.94
CA ASN A 77 8.28 5.75 14.24
C ASN A 77 9.30 5.13 13.28
N ALA A 78 9.37 3.79 13.20
CA ALA A 78 10.26 3.12 12.26
C ALA A 78 9.74 3.32 10.82
N PRO A 79 10.57 3.76 9.86
CA PRO A 79 10.13 3.98 8.50
C PRO A 79 9.63 2.67 7.88
N VAL A 80 8.40 2.70 7.35
CA VAL A 80 7.79 1.58 6.61
C VAL A 80 8.50 1.46 5.26
N SER A 81 9.64 0.78 5.26
CA SER A 81 10.40 0.43 4.06
C SER A 81 10.15 -1.03 3.69
N GLN A 82 9.91 -1.30 2.41
CA GLN A 82 9.63 -2.64 1.86
C GLN A 82 10.74 -3.67 2.15
N ALA A 83 11.99 -3.22 2.31
CA ALA A 83 13.14 -4.06 2.71
C ALA A 83 13.27 -4.20 4.24
N THR A 84 12.69 -3.28 4.99
CA THR A 84 12.76 -3.21 6.46
C THR A 84 11.61 -3.98 7.11
N LEU A 85 10.45 -4.08 6.44
CA LEU A 85 9.33 -4.90 6.87
C LEU A 85 9.73 -6.38 6.99
N SER A 86 10.51 -6.92 6.06
CA SER A 86 10.92 -8.34 6.10
C SER A 86 12.05 -8.60 7.12
N ARG A 87 13.08 -7.76 7.17
CA ARG A 87 14.24 -8.00 8.05
C ARG A 87 13.96 -7.67 9.53
N THR A 88 13.21 -6.61 9.80
CA THR A 88 12.98 -6.14 11.16
C THR A 88 11.95 -7.00 11.88
N LEU A 89 10.87 -7.42 11.21
CA LEU A 89 9.87 -8.34 11.77
C LEU A 89 10.47 -9.71 12.13
N LEU A 90 11.40 -10.24 11.32
CA LEU A 90 12.10 -11.49 11.62
C LEU A 90 13.05 -11.36 12.83
N SER A 91 13.80 -10.26 12.92
CA SER A 91 14.73 -10.05 14.03
C SER A 91 14.04 -9.72 15.36
N SER A 92 12.97 -8.92 15.35
CA SER A 92 12.23 -8.54 16.57
C SER A 92 11.36 -9.68 17.09
N SER A 93 10.81 -10.52 16.20
CA SER A 93 10.08 -11.73 16.57
C SER A 93 11.01 -12.79 17.17
N GLN A 94 12.24 -12.94 16.66
CA GLN A 94 13.28 -13.79 17.26
C GLN A 94 13.74 -13.27 18.64
N GLN A 95 13.93 -11.96 18.79
CA GLN A 95 14.34 -11.35 20.06
C GLN A 95 13.23 -11.47 21.14
N SER A 96 11.96 -11.30 20.76
CA SER A 96 10.83 -11.40 21.69
C SER A 96 10.54 -12.86 22.08
N ARG A 97 10.65 -13.80 21.13
CA ARG A 97 10.54 -15.24 21.41
C ARG A 97 11.65 -15.77 22.32
N SER A 98 12.88 -15.27 22.17
CA SER A 98 13.99 -15.66 23.05
C SER A 98 13.86 -15.10 24.47
N ARG A 99 13.26 -13.91 24.64
CA ARG A 99 12.93 -13.36 25.98
C ARG A 99 11.80 -14.15 26.66
N LEU A 100 10.73 -14.50 25.93
CA LEU A 100 9.67 -15.34 26.47
C LEU A 100 10.15 -16.77 26.80
N ARG A 101 11.06 -17.36 26.03
CA ARG A 101 11.66 -18.66 26.39
C ARG A 101 12.49 -18.58 27.67
N ARG A 102 13.26 -17.51 27.86
CA ARG A 102 14.06 -17.32 29.08
C ARG A 102 13.20 -17.09 30.32
N SER A 103 12.07 -16.38 30.19
CA SER A 103 11.15 -16.19 31.31
C SER A 103 10.44 -17.49 31.72
N VAL A 104 10.13 -18.38 30.77
CA VAL A 104 9.50 -19.69 31.07
C VAL A 104 10.49 -20.70 31.68
N THR A 105 11.77 -20.67 31.30
CA THR A 105 12.81 -21.52 31.91
C THR A 105 13.37 -20.97 33.23
N SER A 106 13.00 -19.75 33.62
CA SER A 106 13.50 -19.06 34.81
C SER A 106 12.50 -19.06 35.97
N CYS A 107 11.39 -19.80 35.89
CA CYS A 107 10.57 -20.08 37.07
C CYS A 107 11.26 -21.19 37.89
N PRO A 108 11.81 -20.91 39.08
CA PRO A 108 12.16 -21.97 40.03
C PRO A 108 10.85 -22.48 40.65
N GLY A 109 10.81 -23.78 40.92
CA GLY A 109 9.64 -24.42 41.52
C GLY A 109 9.14 -23.70 42.78
N ALA A 110 7.83 -23.59 42.86
CA ALA A 110 7.07 -23.48 44.10
C ALA A 110 5.97 -24.52 44.02
#